data_AF-A0A8C4PZH3-F1
#
_entry.id   AF-A0A8C4PZH3-F1
#
_cell.length_a   1.000
_cell.length_b   1.000
_cell.length_c   1.000
_cell.angle_alpha   90.00
_cell.angle_beta   90.00
_cell.angle_gamma   90.00
#
_symmetry.space_group_name_H-M   'P 1'
#
loop_
_entity.id
_entity.type
_entity.pdbx_description
1 polymer ?
#
loop_
_entity_poly.entity_id
_entity_poly.type
_entity_poly.pdbx_seq_one_letter_code
_entity_poly.pdbx_strand_id
1 'polypeptide(L)'
;MENCSPFWACSPSSHLAQLDDLETKAFKIIGIPHDEAVYEPLTSPSPTGRWSLCLLPPPFLVLHPLPSPCSALSTPKYLQDACGPPGSPILEKLMKSRKPLLTSTHLFLFFPPVEPPSTLSSISFLPPGLQDICSPPSQIPPPPIQSHDLFYKMLHNSTFCLVPRGRRLGSFRFLEALQAACIPVLLSNGWELPFSEVIDWRKAIVQGEERLLLQIPSLVRSFDNDQILSIRQQTQMLWETYFSSVDKIVTTTFEIIQDRIYKHVSRNQIMWNVAPGGLHILPQFSTHLLDFPFYYALLGAKPAEWFTALIYVTSPLISQSQPIMKLIVALAKSKYCSQIVVLWNCDKPVSPKIKWPDTTVPFVVINAESKTISSRFMPLDVIQTDSVLSLDEDIVLSTNEVDFAFTVWQNFPERIVGYPARSHFWDANKARWGYTSKWTNDYSMVLTGAAFYHRYYHYFYTHYLPESLKSVVDQLDNCEDILMNFLVSAVIKLPPIKVTQKKQYKETMMQQGPKASRWADPDHFAQRQSCINSFSAWFAGMPLRHSQMRLDPVLFKDQVSILRKKYHDIERP
;
A
#
# COMPACT_ATOMS: atom_id res chain seq x y z
N MET A 1 -34.49 -18.76 -14.53
CA MET A 1 -35.00 -17.68 -15.42
C MET A 1 -34.45 -16.37 -14.88
N GLU A 2 -34.23 -15.40 -15.77
CA GLU A 2 -34.12 -13.94 -15.56
C GLU A 2 -33.59 -13.43 -14.21
N ASN A 3 -32.33 -12.98 -14.17
CA ASN A 3 -31.88 -11.62 -14.52
C ASN A 3 -31.99 -10.63 -13.35
N CYS A 4 -30.87 -10.44 -12.65
CA CYS A 4 -30.62 -9.22 -11.86
C CYS A 4 -29.17 -8.75 -12.04
N SER A 5 -29.04 -7.64 -12.76
CA SER A 5 -27.90 -6.73 -12.75
C SER A 5 -28.48 -5.36 -13.14
N PRO A 6 -27.99 -4.27 -12.55
CA PRO A 6 -26.99 -3.52 -13.30
C PRO A 6 -25.75 -3.14 -12.48
N PHE A 7 -24.68 -2.84 -13.20
CA PHE A 7 -23.44 -2.30 -12.67
C PHE A 7 -23.67 -0.94 -11.99
N TRP A 8 -23.07 -0.73 -10.82
CA TRP A 8 -22.73 0.61 -10.34
C TRP A 8 -21.31 0.96 -10.76
N ALA A 9 -21.17 1.70 -11.86
CA ALA A 9 -19.92 2.34 -12.24
C ALA A 9 -19.76 3.65 -11.45
N CYS A 10 -19.16 3.57 -10.26
CA CYS A 10 -18.82 4.78 -9.50
C CYS A 10 -17.76 5.60 -10.24
N SER A 11 -18.09 6.85 -10.57
CA SER A 11 -17.12 7.82 -11.10
C SER A 11 -16.03 8.11 -10.07
N PRO A 12 -14.73 8.23 -10.45
CA PRO A 12 -13.68 8.67 -9.53
C PRO A 12 -13.99 9.99 -8.82
N SER A 13 -14.75 10.89 -9.49
CA SER A 13 -15.10 12.20 -8.95
C SER A 13 -16.03 12.16 -7.72
N SER A 14 -16.84 11.12 -7.52
CA SER A 14 -17.67 11.01 -6.30
C SER A 14 -16.85 10.60 -5.07
N HIS A 15 -15.84 9.74 -5.24
CA HIS A 15 -14.90 9.39 -4.16
C HIS A 15 -14.06 10.60 -3.74
N LEU A 16 -13.54 11.38 -4.68
CA LEU A 16 -12.77 12.60 -4.38
C LEU A 16 -13.62 13.69 -3.69
N ALA A 17 -14.91 13.80 -4.02
CA ALA A 17 -15.83 14.71 -3.34
C ALA A 17 -16.15 14.27 -1.89
N GLN A 18 -16.21 12.96 -1.63
CA GLN A 18 -16.37 12.42 -0.27
C GLN A 18 -15.10 12.62 0.59
N LEU A 19 -13.92 12.54 -0.03
CA LEU A 19 -12.65 12.83 0.63
C LEU A 19 -12.57 14.29 1.13
N ASP A 20 -12.98 15.28 0.33
CA ASP A 20 -12.93 16.72 0.70
C ASP A 20 -13.88 17.07 1.88
N ASP A 21 -15.08 16.47 1.94
CA ASP A 21 -16.00 16.63 3.08
C ASP A 21 -15.48 15.94 4.36
N LEU A 22 -14.80 14.79 4.22
CA LEU A 22 -14.17 14.10 5.35
C LEU A 22 -12.88 14.79 5.82
N GLU A 23 -12.03 15.29 4.92
CA GLU A 23 -10.89 16.15 5.28
C GLU A 23 -11.39 17.39 6.03
N THR A 24 -12.39 18.09 5.49
CA THR A 24 -12.98 19.30 6.12
C THR A 24 -13.53 19.02 7.53
N LYS A 25 -13.95 17.79 7.81
CA LYS A 25 -14.39 17.34 9.16
C LYS A 25 -13.21 16.90 10.03
N ALA A 26 -12.22 16.19 9.50
CA ALA A 26 -11.01 15.79 10.21
C ALA A 26 -10.18 17.00 10.66
N PHE A 27 -10.02 18.02 9.80
CA PHE A 27 -9.34 19.28 10.16
C PHE A 27 -10.01 20.02 11.32
N LYS A 28 -11.30 19.82 11.59
CA LYS A 28 -11.97 20.34 12.81
C LYS A 28 -11.69 19.53 14.07
N ILE A 29 -11.32 18.25 13.94
CA ILE A 29 -11.03 17.34 15.07
C ILE A 29 -9.57 17.45 15.52
N ILE A 30 -8.65 17.81 14.62
CA ILE A 30 -7.19 17.81 14.86
C ILE A 30 -6.72 18.91 15.85
N GLY A 31 -7.55 19.92 16.13
CA GLY A 31 -7.37 20.82 17.28
C GLY A 31 -6.47 22.04 17.02
N ILE A 32 -6.83 22.89 16.05
CA ILE A 32 -6.20 24.21 15.88
C ILE A 32 -6.71 25.15 17.00
N PRO A 33 -5.83 25.76 17.81
CA PRO A 33 -6.25 26.77 18.79
C PRO A 33 -6.73 28.05 18.09
N HIS A 34 -7.84 28.60 18.55
CA HIS A 34 -8.30 29.94 18.19
C HIS A 34 -7.59 30.97 19.08
N ASP A 35 -6.71 31.80 18.51
CA ASP A 35 -6.38 33.09 19.12
C ASP A 35 -7.42 34.14 18.67
N GLU A 36 -7.86 34.98 19.60
CA GLU A 36 -8.96 35.93 19.40
C GLU A 36 -8.47 37.25 18.78
N ALA A 37 -9.13 37.68 17.69
CA ALA A 37 -8.96 39.00 17.10
C ALA A 37 -10.27 39.81 17.23
N VAL A 38 -10.36 40.57 18.33
CA VAL A 38 -11.52 41.43 18.64
C VAL A 38 -11.57 42.65 17.72
N TYR A 39 -12.72 42.93 17.10
CA TYR A 39 -13.05 44.25 16.55
C TYR A 39 -14.57 44.55 16.59
N GLU A 40 -14.92 45.79 16.91
CA GLU A 40 -16.30 46.29 17.02
C GLU A 40 -16.88 46.74 15.65
N PRO A 41 -18.22 46.73 15.48
CA PRO A 41 -18.88 47.23 14.27
C PRO A 41 -19.27 48.72 14.36
N LEU A 42 -19.00 49.50 13.31
CA LEU A 42 -19.53 50.86 13.12
C LEU A 42 -20.09 51.08 11.71
N THR A 43 -20.91 52.13 11.57
CA THR A 43 -21.93 52.31 10.52
C THR A 43 -21.57 53.35 9.43
N SER A 44 -22.45 53.50 8.43
CA SER A 44 -22.20 54.23 7.17
C SER A 44 -23.46 54.98 6.65
N PRO A 45 -23.37 56.14 5.93
CA PRO A 45 -24.55 56.89 5.41
C PRO A 45 -24.54 57.28 3.88
N SER A 46 -25.68 57.22 3.13
CA SER A 46 -25.84 57.18 1.63
C SER A 46 -26.04 58.52 0.86
N PRO A 47 -26.51 58.59 -0.43
CA PRO A 47 -26.65 57.59 -1.55
C PRO A 47 -26.36 58.09 -3.01
N THR A 48 -26.38 57.20 -4.03
CA THR A 48 -27.39 57.19 -5.17
C THR A 48 -27.10 56.15 -6.28
N GLY A 49 -28.16 55.58 -6.89
CA GLY A 49 -28.07 54.73 -8.10
C GLY A 49 -29.15 53.63 -8.17
N ARG A 50 -29.75 53.37 -9.34
CA ARG A 50 -30.76 52.29 -9.57
C ARG A 50 -30.18 51.15 -10.40
N TRP A 51 -30.72 49.94 -10.24
CA TRP A 51 -31.45 49.14 -11.25
C TRP A 51 -32.03 47.87 -10.58
N SER A 52 -32.98 47.18 -11.21
CA SER A 52 -33.78 46.10 -10.60
C SER A 52 -33.73 44.80 -11.40
N LEU A 53 -33.76 43.65 -10.72
CA LEU A 53 -34.17 42.37 -11.31
C LEU A 53 -34.79 41.43 -10.26
N CYS A 54 -35.71 40.56 -10.67
CA CYS A 54 -36.54 39.75 -9.77
C CYS A 54 -35.89 38.39 -9.41
N LEU A 55 -36.22 37.89 -8.22
CA LEU A 55 -36.01 36.49 -7.82
C LEU A 55 -37.24 35.65 -8.21
N LEU A 56 -37.02 34.36 -8.50
CA LEU A 56 -38.07 33.33 -8.58
C LEU A 56 -37.80 32.24 -7.52
N PRO A 57 -38.82 31.75 -6.79
CA PRO A 57 -38.65 30.78 -5.71
C PRO A 57 -38.66 29.32 -6.20
N PRO A 58 -38.15 28.37 -5.39
CA PRO A 58 -38.27 26.93 -5.66
C PRO A 58 -39.69 26.39 -5.41
N PRO A 59 -40.09 25.27 -6.06
CA PRO A 59 -41.35 24.59 -5.80
C PRO A 59 -41.36 23.80 -4.48
N PHE A 60 -42.58 23.48 -4.01
CA PHE A 60 -42.85 22.94 -2.67
C PHE A 60 -42.64 21.43 -2.52
N LEU A 61 -42.39 21.01 -1.27
CA LEU A 61 -42.82 19.71 -0.74
C LEU A 61 -43.98 19.95 0.25
N VAL A 62 -44.97 19.05 0.28
CA VAL A 62 -46.28 19.32 0.89
C VAL A 62 -46.44 18.69 2.28
N LEU A 63 -46.82 19.51 3.27
CA LEU A 63 -47.50 19.09 4.51
C LEU A 63 -48.55 20.15 4.91
N HIS A 64 -49.65 19.69 5.50
CA HIS A 64 -50.81 20.46 5.97
C HIS A 64 -51.25 19.91 7.36
N PRO A 65 -52.05 20.62 8.18
CA PRO A 65 -52.15 22.09 8.33
C PRO A 65 -52.39 22.61 9.78
N LEU A 66 -52.05 23.91 10.01
CA LEU A 66 -52.70 24.85 10.97
C LEU A 66 -52.59 24.58 12.50
N PRO A 67 -52.88 25.59 13.39
CA PRO A 67 -53.33 26.97 13.14
C PRO A 67 -52.35 28.09 13.60
N SER A 68 -52.80 29.33 13.45
CA SER A 68 -52.13 30.64 13.60
C SER A 68 -52.58 31.36 14.92
N PRO A 69 -52.40 32.69 15.23
CA PRO A 69 -51.97 33.82 14.37
C PRO A 69 -51.14 35.00 14.98
N CYS A 70 -50.77 35.93 14.08
CA CYS A 70 -50.61 37.40 14.25
C CYS A 70 -49.64 38.03 15.29
N SER A 71 -48.67 38.80 14.78
CA SER A 71 -48.72 40.29 14.80
C SER A 71 -47.52 40.90 14.03
N ALA A 72 -47.53 42.21 13.76
CA ALA A 72 -46.49 42.92 12.99
C ALA A 72 -46.31 44.36 13.49
N LEU A 73 -45.09 44.93 13.39
CA LEU A 73 -44.85 46.38 13.59
C LEU A 73 -43.47 46.88 13.07
N SER A 74 -43.51 48.06 12.42
CA SER A 74 -42.48 49.13 12.32
C SER A 74 -41.01 48.85 11.94
N THR A 75 -40.50 49.68 11.01
CA THR A 75 -39.07 50.04 10.86
C THR A 75 -38.79 51.40 11.53
N PRO A 76 -37.52 51.80 11.73
CA PRO A 76 -36.99 52.81 10.81
C PRO A 76 -35.49 52.71 10.42
N LYS A 77 -35.24 53.12 9.17
CA LYS A 77 -34.04 53.74 8.53
C LYS A 77 -32.86 54.14 9.45
N TYR A 78 -31.61 53.96 8.97
CA TYR A 78 -30.84 55.01 8.24
C TYR A 78 -29.51 54.48 7.60
N LEU A 79 -29.50 54.21 6.27
CA LEU A 79 -28.33 54.28 5.33
C LEU A 79 -27.14 53.25 5.58
N GLN A 80 -25.98 53.11 4.87
CA GLN A 80 -25.39 53.70 3.63
C GLN A 80 -23.83 53.64 3.42
N ASP A 81 -23.14 54.72 2.98
CA ASP A 81 -21.84 54.72 2.25
C ASP A 81 -20.55 54.44 3.05
N ALA A 82 -19.74 53.50 2.53
CA ALA A 82 -18.28 53.65 2.32
C ALA A 82 -17.72 52.42 1.57
N CYS A 83 -17.60 52.47 0.24
CA CYS A 83 -17.05 51.36 -0.56
C CYS A 83 -15.56 51.53 -0.89
N GLY A 84 -14.74 50.55 -0.52
CA GLY A 84 -13.35 50.38 -0.96
C GLY A 84 -13.05 48.89 -1.26
N PRO A 85 -12.43 48.53 -2.40
CA PRO A 85 -12.38 47.13 -2.84
C PRO A 85 -11.10 46.35 -2.45
N PRO A 86 -11.21 45.15 -1.84
CA PRO A 86 -10.11 44.19 -1.73
C PRO A 86 -10.11 43.23 -2.94
N GLY A 87 -9.74 43.72 -4.12
CA GLY A 87 -9.55 42.90 -5.33
C GLY A 87 -8.07 42.60 -5.58
N SER A 88 -7.66 41.32 -5.64
CA SER A 88 -6.27 40.95 -5.96
C SER A 88 -6.01 41.03 -7.48
N PRO A 89 -5.14 41.94 -7.97
CA PRO A 89 -4.93 42.17 -9.40
C PRO A 89 -3.90 41.21 -10.04
N ILE A 90 -3.54 40.12 -9.35
CA ILE A 90 -2.44 39.23 -9.75
C ILE A 90 -2.86 38.32 -10.92
N LEU A 91 -4.11 37.84 -10.93
CA LEU A 91 -4.59 36.89 -11.95
C LEU A 91 -4.66 37.51 -13.36
N GLU A 92 -4.99 38.80 -13.46
CA GLU A 92 -5.22 39.47 -14.74
C GLU A 92 -3.91 39.75 -15.51
N LYS A 93 -2.79 39.94 -14.80
CA LYS A 93 -1.48 40.21 -15.43
C LYS A 93 -0.93 39.01 -16.23
N LEU A 94 -1.33 37.78 -15.90
CA LEU A 94 -0.88 36.59 -16.62
C LEU A 94 -1.54 36.42 -18.00
N MET A 95 -2.72 37.01 -18.24
CA MET A 95 -3.48 36.79 -19.49
C MET A 95 -2.98 37.60 -20.70
N LYS A 96 -2.01 38.49 -20.55
CA LYS A 96 -1.64 39.48 -21.58
C LYS A 96 -0.25 39.27 -22.25
N SER A 97 0.48 38.19 -21.94
CA SER A 97 1.81 37.91 -22.52
C SER A 97 1.77 36.81 -23.61
N ARG A 98 1.67 37.20 -24.89
CA ARG A 98 1.84 36.30 -26.04
C ARG A 98 3.22 36.42 -26.70
N LYS A 99 4.13 35.48 -26.41
CA LYS A 99 5.25 35.10 -27.32
C LYS A 99 5.53 33.60 -27.19
N PRO A 100 5.65 32.85 -28.30
CA PRO A 100 6.04 31.43 -28.25
C PRO A 100 7.56 31.28 -28.25
N LEU A 101 8.07 30.35 -27.43
CA LEU A 101 9.42 29.80 -27.54
C LEU A 101 9.35 28.30 -27.27
N LEU A 102 9.80 27.49 -28.23
CA LEU A 102 9.86 26.03 -28.08
C LEU A 102 11.14 25.63 -27.35
N THR A 103 11.02 24.88 -26.26
CA THR A 103 11.97 23.82 -25.84
C THR A 103 11.32 22.99 -24.72
N SER A 104 11.76 21.74 -24.54
CA SER A 104 11.02 20.75 -23.75
C SER A 104 11.07 20.99 -22.24
N THR A 105 9.99 21.51 -21.67
CA THR A 105 9.55 21.28 -20.27
C THR A 105 8.14 21.85 -20.11
N HIS A 106 7.12 20.99 -20.00
CA HIS A 106 5.72 21.42 -19.94
C HIS A 106 5.25 21.65 -18.50
N LEU A 107 5.19 22.91 -18.08
CA LEU A 107 4.41 23.36 -16.93
C LEU A 107 3.02 23.77 -17.43
N PHE A 108 1.97 23.03 -17.08
CA PHE A 108 0.61 23.34 -17.50
C PHE A 108 -0.16 24.18 -16.47
N LEU A 109 -0.92 25.15 -16.96
CA LEU A 109 -1.87 25.97 -16.20
C LEU A 109 -3.27 25.69 -16.73
N PHE A 110 -4.21 25.31 -15.86
CA PHE A 110 -5.61 25.17 -16.24
C PHE A 110 -6.57 25.57 -15.11
N PHE A 111 -7.57 26.37 -15.46
CA PHE A 111 -8.74 26.64 -14.62
C PHE A 111 -9.94 25.91 -15.25
N PRO A 112 -10.75 25.15 -14.48
CA PRO A 112 -11.96 24.55 -15.02
C PRO A 112 -12.97 25.66 -15.38
N PRO A 113 -13.76 25.49 -16.46
CA PRO A 113 -14.85 26.41 -16.75
C PRO A 113 -15.93 26.33 -15.66
N VAL A 114 -16.54 27.47 -15.36
CA VAL A 114 -17.76 27.54 -14.54
C VAL A 114 -18.92 27.71 -15.52
N GLU A 115 -19.68 26.63 -15.75
CA GLU A 115 -20.86 26.69 -16.60
C GLU A 115 -22.04 27.33 -15.85
N PRO A 116 -22.81 28.25 -16.48
CA PRO A 116 -24.04 28.78 -15.91
C PRO A 116 -25.20 27.76 -16.07
N PRO A 117 -26.21 27.77 -15.18
CA PRO A 117 -27.34 26.85 -15.27
C PRO A 117 -28.20 27.12 -16.51
N SER A 118 -28.58 26.04 -17.20
CA SER A 118 -29.30 26.09 -18.47
C SER A 118 -30.82 26.14 -18.30
N THR A 119 -31.44 27.29 -18.56
CA THR A 119 -32.89 27.38 -18.83
C THR A 119 -33.22 28.48 -19.84
N LEU A 120 -33.66 28.08 -21.04
CA LEU A 120 -34.99 28.44 -21.57
C LEU A 120 -35.23 27.78 -22.94
N SER A 121 -36.44 27.25 -23.13
CA SER A 121 -36.93 26.77 -24.42
C SER A 121 -37.66 27.89 -25.17
N SER A 122 -37.51 27.92 -26.49
CA SER A 122 -38.30 28.78 -27.38
C SER A 122 -38.74 28.00 -28.62
N ILE A 123 -40.04 27.97 -28.88
CA ILE A 123 -40.69 27.16 -29.92
C ILE A 123 -40.84 27.97 -31.21
N SER A 124 -40.50 27.39 -32.37
CA SER A 124 -41.03 27.86 -33.67
C SER A 124 -41.00 26.79 -34.77
N PHE A 125 -42.19 26.27 -35.07
CA PHE A 125 -42.71 25.81 -36.38
C PHE A 125 -41.78 25.32 -37.51
N LEU A 126 -42.03 24.07 -37.93
CA LEU A 126 -41.81 23.57 -39.30
C LEU A 126 -42.85 24.15 -40.29
N PRO A 127 -42.48 24.23 -41.58
CA PRO A 127 -43.25 23.54 -42.61
C PRO A 127 -42.37 22.64 -43.54
N PRO A 128 -42.96 21.70 -44.32
CA PRO A 128 -42.21 20.59 -44.94
C PRO A 128 -41.96 20.72 -46.45
N GLY A 129 -40.95 19.99 -46.99
CA GLY A 129 -40.83 19.74 -48.43
C GLY A 129 -39.51 19.11 -48.93
N LEU A 130 -39.62 17.88 -49.48
CA LEU A 130 -38.74 17.19 -50.46
C LEU A 130 -37.23 16.95 -50.18
N GLN A 131 -36.89 15.65 -50.16
CA GLN A 131 -35.93 14.92 -51.01
C GLN A 131 -35.19 15.70 -52.13
N ASP A 132 -33.96 15.38 -52.56
CA ASP A 132 -33.06 14.24 -52.28
C ASP A 132 -31.60 14.64 -52.63
N ILE A 133 -30.59 13.83 -52.24
CA ILE A 133 -29.43 13.38 -53.05
C ILE A 133 -28.33 12.75 -52.16
N CYS A 134 -27.76 11.64 -52.63
CA CYS A 134 -26.77 10.85 -51.89
C CYS A 134 -25.36 11.48 -51.86
N SER A 135 -24.60 11.17 -50.82
CA SER A 135 -23.13 11.23 -50.79
C SER A 135 -22.58 10.14 -49.84
N PRO A 136 -21.38 9.60 -50.07
CA PRO A 136 -20.85 8.47 -49.32
C PRO A 136 -20.52 8.84 -47.87
N PRO A 137 -20.47 7.86 -46.94
CA PRO A 137 -20.14 8.13 -45.54
C PRO A 137 -18.70 8.63 -45.40
N SER A 138 -18.55 9.94 -45.23
CA SER A 138 -17.34 10.55 -44.69
C SER A 138 -17.05 9.95 -43.31
N GLN A 139 -15.78 9.70 -43.02
CA GLN A 139 -15.33 9.04 -41.79
C GLN A 139 -15.93 9.71 -40.56
N ILE A 140 -16.60 8.91 -39.71
CA ILE A 140 -17.07 9.38 -38.40
C ILE A 140 -15.82 9.83 -37.62
N PRO A 141 -15.69 11.11 -37.25
CA PRO A 141 -14.58 11.54 -36.40
C PRO A 141 -14.68 10.80 -35.07
N PRO A 142 -13.55 10.36 -34.47
CA PRO A 142 -13.59 9.68 -33.19
C PRO A 142 -14.33 10.54 -32.16
N PRO A 143 -15.15 9.94 -31.28
CA PRO A 143 -15.98 10.70 -30.35
C PRO A 143 -15.11 11.64 -29.51
N PRO A 144 -15.60 12.85 -29.16
CA PRO A 144 -14.81 13.81 -28.42
C PRO A 144 -14.35 13.20 -27.10
N ILE A 145 -13.03 13.04 -26.96
CA ILE A 145 -12.39 12.60 -25.72
C ILE A 145 -12.88 13.53 -24.62
N GLN A 146 -13.49 12.98 -23.57
CA GLN A 146 -14.07 13.79 -22.52
C GLN A 146 -12.97 14.63 -21.86
N SER A 147 -13.27 15.88 -21.53
CA SER A 147 -12.29 16.84 -20.97
C SER A 147 -11.60 16.29 -19.71
N HIS A 148 -12.31 15.44 -18.97
CA HIS A 148 -11.83 14.65 -17.84
C HIS A 148 -10.67 13.71 -18.22
N ASP A 149 -10.83 12.86 -19.24
CA ASP A 149 -9.81 11.88 -19.66
C ASP A 149 -8.54 12.57 -20.15
N LEU A 150 -8.70 13.71 -20.85
CA LEU A 150 -7.58 14.54 -21.28
C LEU A 150 -6.81 15.13 -20.07
N PHE A 151 -7.52 15.61 -19.04
CA PHE A 151 -6.92 16.13 -17.82
C PHE A 151 -6.06 15.08 -17.10
N TYR A 152 -6.61 13.90 -16.80
CA TYR A 152 -5.84 12.83 -16.13
C TYR A 152 -4.64 12.36 -16.98
N LYS A 153 -4.82 12.24 -18.31
CA LYS A 153 -3.72 11.89 -19.23
C LYS A 153 -2.61 12.94 -19.25
N MET A 154 -2.94 14.23 -19.16
CA MET A 154 -1.94 15.30 -19.04
C MET A 154 -1.28 15.32 -17.65
N LEU A 155 -2.03 15.03 -16.59
CA LEU A 155 -1.55 14.99 -15.21
C LEU A 155 -0.50 13.90 -15.00
N HIS A 156 -0.78 12.65 -15.43
CA HIS A 156 0.19 11.55 -15.36
C HIS A 156 1.44 11.77 -16.24
N ASN A 157 1.29 12.48 -17.36
CA ASN A 157 2.40 12.84 -18.25
C ASN A 157 3.22 14.06 -17.75
N SER A 158 2.83 14.70 -16.64
CA SER A 158 3.50 15.90 -16.12
C SER A 158 4.58 15.56 -15.09
N THR A 159 5.70 16.27 -15.14
CA THR A 159 6.78 16.16 -14.14
C THR A 159 6.42 16.91 -12.86
N PHE A 160 5.93 18.15 -13.02
CA PHE A 160 5.59 19.10 -11.97
C PHE A 160 4.16 19.60 -12.18
N CYS A 161 3.37 19.65 -11.10
CA CYS A 161 1.96 20.06 -11.14
C CYS A 161 1.75 21.26 -10.21
N LEU A 162 1.21 22.35 -10.74
CA LEU A 162 1.05 23.58 -9.97
C LEU A 162 -0.18 23.49 -9.06
N VAL A 163 0.04 23.63 -7.74
CA VAL A 163 -0.99 23.53 -6.71
C VAL A 163 -1.18 24.90 -6.04
N PRO A 164 -1.96 25.81 -6.64
CA PRO A 164 -2.38 27.05 -5.98
C PRO A 164 -3.41 26.78 -4.89
N ARG A 165 -3.44 27.66 -3.88
CA ARG A 165 -4.45 27.64 -2.81
C ARG A 165 -5.87 27.66 -3.38
N GLY A 166 -6.73 26.79 -2.85
CA GLY A 166 -8.17 26.79 -3.16
C GLY A 166 -8.94 27.88 -2.40
N ARG A 167 -10.27 27.90 -2.59
CA ARG A 167 -11.20 28.65 -1.70
C ARG A 167 -11.56 27.87 -0.41
N ARG A 168 -11.10 26.63 -0.27
CA ARG A 168 -11.28 25.74 0.89
C ARG A 168 -9.96 25.60 1.65
N LEU A 169 -10.01 24.94 2.81
CA LEU A 169 -8.81 24.62 3.60
C LEU A 169 -7.94 23.55 2.90
N GLY A 170 -8.57 22.57 2.26
CA GLY A 170 -7.93 21.63 1.34
C GLY A 170 -7.90 22.13 -0.11
N SER A 171 -7.16 21.42 -0.96
CA SER A 171 -7.14 21.60 -2.42
C SER A 171 -7.03 20.24 -3.09
N PHE A 172 -8.11 19.76 -3.71
CA PHE A 172 -8.17 18.45 -4.38
C PHE A 172 -7.00 18.21 -5.36
N ARG A 173 -6.52 19.28 -6.02
CA ARG A 173 -5.34 19.28 -6.91
C ARG A 173 -4.06 18.77 -6.25
N PHE A 174 -3.94 18.91 -4.93
CA PHE A 174 -2.81 18.37 -4.18
C PHE A 174 -2.84 16.85 -4.19
N LEU A 175 -3.97 16.25 -3.80
CA LEU A 175 -4.17 14.80 -3.81
C LEU A 175 -4.10 14.23 -5.24
N GLU A 176 -4.69 14.90 -6.23
CA GLU A 176 -4.56 14.54 -7.66
C GLU A 176 -3.09 14.52 -8.11
N ALA A 177 -2.30 15.54 -7.76
CA ALA A 177 -0.87 15.59 -8.10
C ALA A 177 -0.08 14.45 -7.42
N LEU A 178 -0.33 14.21 -6.12
CA LEU A 178 0.29 13.11 -5.37
C LEU A 178 -0.05 11.75 -6.01
N GLN A 179 -1.32 11.50 -6.34
CA GLN A 179 -1.81 10.31 -7.01
C GLN A 179 -1.13 10.08 -8.37
N ALA A 180 -0.97 11.14 -9.16
CA ALA A 180 -0.38 11.06 -10.49
C ALA A 180 1.15 10.94 -10.51
N ALA A 181 1.80 10.83 -9.35
CA ALA A 181 3.25 10.94 -9.16
C ALA A 181 3.82 12.28 -9.64
N CYS A 182 3.00 13.32 -9.78
CA CYS A 182 3.39 14.61 -10.31
C CYS A 182 3.84 15.53 -9.17
N ILE A 183 5.06 16.05 -9.22
CA ILE A 183 5.65 16.81 -8.10
C ILE A 183 4.80 18.04 -7.80
N PRO A 184 4.18 18.18 -6.61
CA PRO A 184 3.39 19.36 -6.28
C PRO A 184 4.28 20.59 -6.17
N VAL A 185 4.02 21.59 -7.02
CA VAL A 185 4.62 22.91 -6.91
C VAL A 185 3.63 23.80 -6.16
N LEU A 186 3.86 23.95 -4.86
CA LEU A 186 2.91 24.57 -3.94
C LEU A 186 2.94 26.09 -4.08
N LEU A 187 1.80 26.72 -4.37
CA LEU A 187 1.61 28.17 -4.35
C LEU A 187 0.53 28.53 -3.32
N SER A 188 0.93 28.44 -2.06
CA SER A 188 0.06 28.70 -0.91
C SER A 188 0.94 29.04 0.30
N ASN A 189 1.14 30.33 0.55
CA ASN A 189 1.94 30.79 1.69
C ASN A 189 1.21 30.47 3.01
N GLY A 190 1.93 29.87 3.96
CA GLY A 190 1.36 29.51 5.27
C GLY A 190 0.21 28.49 5.21
N TRP A 191 0.29 27.51 4.30
CA TRP A 191 -0.64 26.37 4.30
C TRP A 191 -0.02 25.18 5.05
N GLU A 192 -0.61 24.88 6.21
CA GLU A 192 -0.36 23.64 6.94
C GLU A 192 -0.90 22.45 6.12
N LEU A 193 -0.01 21.57 5.66
CA LEU A 193 -0.38 20.41 4.84
C LEU A 193 -0.88 19.24 5.72
N PRO A 194 -1.64 18.28 5.16
CA PRO A 194 -2.10 17.11 5.90
C PRO A 194 -0.96 16.39 6.64
N PHE A 195 -1.17 16.08 7.92
CA PHE A 195 -0.22 15.34 8.78
C PHE A 195 1.22 15.93 8.86
N SER A 196 1.39 17.24 8.68
CA SER A 196 2.72 17.92 8.70
C SER A 196 3.53 17.73 9.99
N GLU A 197 2.89 17.35 11.10
CA GLU A 197 3.57 17.00 12.36
C GLU A 197 4.45 15.73 12.26
N VAL A 198 4.12 14.83 11.33
CA VAL A 198 4.87 13.58 11.08
C VAL A 198 5.41 13.48 9.66
N ILE A 199 4.75 14.06 8.65
CA ILE A 199 5.19 14.03 7.24
C ILE A 199 6.14 15.20 6.95
N ASP A 200 7.36 14.89 6.54
CA ASP A 200 8.37 15.84 6.11
C ASP A 200 8.15 16.25 4.64
N TRP A 201 7.12 17.06 4.41
CA TRP A 201 6.68 17.49 3.08
C TRP A 201 7.77 18.14 2.21
N ARG A 202 8.83 18.68 2.82
CA ARG A 202 10.01 19.26 2.13
C ARG A 202 10.72 18.24 1.21
N LYS A 203 10.51 16.94 1.41
CA LYS A 203 11.04 15.85 0.57
C LYS A 203 10.11 15.45 -0.59
N ALA A 204 8.88 15.95 -0.61
CA ALA A 204 7.81 15.50 -1.50
C ALA A 204 7.15 16.61 -2.34
N ILE A 205 7.50 17.89 -2.11
CA ILE A 205 6.95 19.06 -2.83
C ILE A 205 8.05 20.03 -3.22
N VAL A 206 7.78 20.91 -4.19
CA VAL A 206 8.53 22.14 -4.43
C VAL A 206 7.72 23.31 -3.87
N GLN A 207 8.22 23.97 -2.83
CA GLN A 207 7.54 25.14 -2.26
C GLN A 207 7.85 26.39 -3.11
N GLY A 208 6.82 27.05 -3.63
CA GLY A 208 6.93 28.27 -4.43
C GLY A 208 6.32 29.49 -3.74
N GLU A 209 7.07 30.58 -3.66
CA GLU A 209 6.51 31.85 -3.18
C GLU A 209 5.51 32.41 -4.19
N GLU A 210 4.30 32.73 -3.73
CA GLU A 210 3.26 33.42 -4.53
C GLU A 210 3.76 34.74 -5.16
N ARG A 211 4.68 35.43 -4.47
CA ARG A 211 5.32 36.68 -4.92
C ARG A 211 6.29 36.46 -6.08
N LEU A 212 6.88 35.26 -6.18
CA LEU A 212 7.90 34.89 -7.16
C LEU A 212 7.33 33.99 -8.27
N LEU A 213 6.00 34.04 -8.50
CA LEU A 213 5.28 33.22 -9.47
C LEU A 213 5.92 33.17 -10.88
N LEU A 214 6.50 34.28 -11.34
CA LEU A 214 7.17 34.35 -12.65
C LEU A 214 8.57 33.68 -12.67
N GLN A 215 9.15 33.38 -11.51
CA GLN A 215 10.43 32.67 -11.36
C GLN A 215 10.25 31.14 -11.24
N ILE A 216 9.05 30.66 -10.92
CA ILE A 216 8.72 29.23 -10.81
C ILE A 216 9.19 28.41 -12.04
N PRO A 217 9.02 28.86 -13.30
CA PRO A 217 9.52 28.14 -14.48
C PRO A 217 11.05 28.06 -14.59
N SER A 218 11.79 28.86 -13.82
CA SER A 218 13.25 28.73 -13.69
C SER A 218 13.60 27.78 -12.54
N LEU A 219 12.88 27.88 -11.41
CA LEU A 219 13.03 26.97 -10.27
C LEU A 219 12.83 25.51 -10.66
N VAL A 220 11.70 25.14 -11.30
CA VAL A 220 11.46 23.73 -11.69
C VAL A 220 12.40 23.21 -12.79
N ARG A 221 13.12 24.10 -13.49
CA ARG A 221 14.18 23.74 -14.46
C ARG A 221 15.57 23.62 -13.83
N SER A 222 15.74 24.01 -12.57
CA SER A 222 17.01 23.89 -11.85
C SER A 222 17.19 22.54 -11.13
N PHE A 223 16.11 21.74 -11.03
CA PHE A 223 16.17 20.37 -10.51
C PHE A 223 16.77 19.42 -11.56
N ASP A 224 17.65 18.52 -11.10
CA ASP A 224 18.15 17.42 -11.93
C ASP A 224 17.20 16.21 -11.93
N ASN A 225 17.49 15.22 -12.78
CA ASN A 225 16.65 14.04 -12.95
C ASN A 225 16.60 13.14 -11.70
N ASP A 226 17.66 13.10 -10.89
CA ASP A 226 17.76 12.24 -9.71
C ASP A 226 16.99 12.84 -8.54
N GLN A 227 17.05 14.17 -8.38
CA GLN A 227 16.16 14.94 -7.50
C GLN A 227 14.70 14.77 -7.90
N ILE A 228 14.37 14.92 -9.20
CA ILE A 228 13.01 14.70 -9.71
C ILE A 228 12.54 13.27 -9.40
N LEU A 229 13.39 12.26 -9.63
CA LEU A 229 13.05 10.86 -9.33
C LEU A 229 12.84 10.64 -7.83
N SER A 230 13.72 11.15 -6.98
CA SER A 230 13.63 11.04 -5.52
C SER A 230 12.35 11.69 -4.97
N ILE A 231 12.02 12.91 -5.42
CA ILE A 231 10.80 13.60 -5.00
C ILE A 231 9.56 12.84 -5.50
N ARG A 232 9.53 12.34 -6.75
CA ARG A 232 8.42 11.50 -7.26
C ARG A 232 8.27 10.19 -6.49
N GLN A 233 9.36 9.55 -6.09
CA GLN A 233 9.35 8.36 -5.23
C GLN A 233 8.77 8.66 -3.84
N GLN A 234 9.18 9.76 -3.21
CA GLN A 234 8.61 10.20 -1.93
C GLN A 234 7.12 10.55 -2.06
N THR A 235 6.75 11.30 -3.10
CA THR A 235 5.36 11.62 -3.45
C THR A 235 4.48 10.37 -3.54
N GLN A 236 4.93 9.34 -4.25
CA GLN A 236 4.18 8.08 -4.40
C GLN A 236 4.18 7.23 -3.13
N MET A 237 5.27 7.20 -2.37
CA MET A 237 5.31 6.54 -1.06
C MET A 237 4.28 7.15 -0.10
N LEU A 238 4.22 8.48 0.01
CA LEU A 238 3.24 9.17 0.86
C LEU A 238 1.80 8.94 0.36
N TRP A 239 1.57 9.00 -0.95
CA TRP A 239 0.27 8.69 -1.56
C TRP A 239 -0.17 7.26 -1.24
N GLU A 240 0.63 6.25 -1.61
CA GLU A 240 0.32 4.83 -1.41
C GLU A 240 0.14 4.47 0.07
N THR A 241 0.87 5.11 0.98
CA THR A 241 0.81 4.76 2.42
C THR A 241 -0.36 5.46 3.11
N TYR A 242 -0.55 6.76 2.90
CA TYR A 242 -1.42 7.58 3.78
C TYR A 242 -2.67 8.15 3.10
N PHE A 243 -2.66 8.35 1.78
CA PHE A 243 -3.71 9.13 1.10
C PHE A 243 -4.54 8.35 0.06
N SER A 244 -4.12 7.13 -0.31
CA SER A 244 -4.75 6.39 -1.43
C SER A 244 -6.18 5.88 -1.19
N SER A 245 -6.74 6.05 0.02
CA SER A 245 -8.16 5.81 0.32
C SER A 245 -8.58 6.58 1.59
N VAL A 246 -9.89 6.71 1.79
CA VAL A 246 -10.46 7.26 3.05
C VAL A 246 -9.94 6.48 4.25
N ASP A 247 -9.90 5.15 4.17
CA ASP A 247 -9.49 4.25 5.24
C ASP A 247 -8.04 4.51 5.67
N LYS A 248 -7.15 4.81 4.72
CA LYS A 248 -5.75 5.16 5.01
C LYS A 248 -5.62 6.52 5.68
N ILE A 249 -6.39 7.52 5.28
CA ILE A 249 -6.41 8.84 5.92
C ILE A 249 -6.94 8.72 7.36
N VAL A 250 -8.02 7.95 7.55
CA VAL A 250 -8.61 7.68 8.86
C VAL A 250 -7.65 6.89 9.76
N THR A 251 -7.03 5.82 9.25
CA THR A 251 -6.04 5.01 9.99
C THR A 251 -4.81 5.84 10.36
N THR A 252 -4.29 6.65 9.43
CA THR A 252 -3.18 7.59 9.68
C THR A 252 -3.53 8.58 10.79
N THR A 253 -4.76 9.11 10.78
CA THR A 253 -5.24 10.01 11.83
C THR A 253 -5.28 9.31 13.20
N PHE A 254 -5.76 8.06 13.27
CA PHE A 254 -5.77 7.30 14.53
C PHE A 254 -4.37 6.94 15.03
N GLU A 255 -3.46 6.52 14.14
CA GLU A 255 -2.07 6.19 14.51
C GLU A 255 -1.29 7.42 14.99
N ILE A 256 -1.52 8.60 14.40
CA ILE A 256 -0.98 9.88 14.89
C ILE A 256 -1.55 10.23 16.27
N ILE A 257 -2.85 10.03 16.49
CA ILE A 257 -3.47 10.21 17.81
C ILE A 257 -2.90 9.22 18.83
N GLN A 258 -2.63 7.98 18.43
CA GLN A 258 -2.00 6.97 19.28
C GLN A 258 -0.56 7.34 19.64
N ASP A 259 0.26 7.80 18.68
CA ASP A 259 1.61 8.34 18.93
C ASP A 259 1.56 9.56 19.88
N ARG A 260 0.60 10.48 19.70
CA ARG A 260 0.39 11.65 20.59
C ARG A 260 0.07 11.26 22.04
N ILE A 261 -0.69 10.17 22.24
CA ILE A 261 -1.06 9.66 23.58
C ILE A 261 0.10 8.87 24.20
N TYR A 262 0.65 7.89 23.47
CA TYR A 262 1.64 6.94 23.97
C TYR A 262 3.08 7.33 23.57
N LYS A 263 3.49 8.57 23.90
CA LYS A 263 4.77 9.18 23.52
C LYS A 263 6.05 8.39 23.87
N HIS A 264 5.97 7.40 24.75
CA HIS A 264 7.09 6.51 25.08
C HIS A 264 7.27 5.36 24.07
N VAL A 265 6.26 5.09 23.25
CA VAL A 265 6.30 4.17 22.10
C VAL A 265 5.95 4.86 20.77
N SER A 266 5.83 6.19 20.71
CA SER A 266 5.47 6.88 19.47
C SER A 266 6.49 6.66 18.36
N ARG A 267 6.01 6.44 17.13
CA ARG A 267 6.87 6.29 15.94
C ARG A 267 7.68 7.56 15.69
N ASN A 268 8.93 7.40 15.31
CA ASN A 268 9.81 8.54 14.99
C ASN A 268 9.61 9.04 13.55
N GLN A 269 10.16 10.23 13.23
CA GLN A 269 10.00 10.86 11.92
C GLN A 269 10.58 10.01 10.76
N ILE A 270 11.55 9.13 11.00
CA ILE A 270 12.10 8.23 9.97
C ILE A 270 11.07 7.14 9.65
N MET A 271 10.42 6.56 10.66
CA MET A 271 9.33 5.58 10.47
C MET A 271 8.18 6.16 9.65
N TRP A 272 7.81 7.43 9.87
CA TRP A 272 6.75 8.11 9.12
C TRP A 272 7.15 8.52 7.68
N ASN A 273 8.44 8.65 7.35
CA ASN A 273 8.87 9.20 6.06
C ASN A 273 9.71 8.26 5.18
N VAL A 274 10.14 7.10 5.68
CA VAL A 274 10.89 6.11 4.91
C VAL A 274 10.06 4.85 4.73
N ALA A 275 10.05 4.31 3.51
CA ALA A 275 9.33 3.08 3.17
C ALA A 275 9.68 1.94 4.16
N PRO A 276 8.69 1.16 4.64
CA PRO A 276 7.29 1.10 4.18
C PRO A 276 6.34 2.15 4.77
N GLY A 277 6.81 3.08 5.61
CA GLY A 277 5.98 4.09 6.27
C GLY A 277 5.23 3.59 7.51
N GLY A 278 4.76 4.54 8.33
CA GLY A 278 4.35 4.33 9.72
C GLY A 278 3.23 3.32 9.91
N LEU A 279 2.28 3.20 8.97
CA LEU A 279 1.17 2.23 9.06
C LEU A 279 1.64 0.77 9.04
N HIS A 280 2.83 0.49 8.48
CA HIS A 280 3.40 -0.85 8.41
C HIS A 280 4.46 -1.10 9.50
N ILE A 281 4.65 -0.14 10.42
CA ILE A 281 5.54 -0.20 11.57
C ILE A 281 4.65 -0.25 12.83
N LEU A 282 4.67 -1.36 13.55
CA LEU A 282 3.93 -1.53 14.81
C LEU A 282 4.84 -1.13 16.00
N PRO A 283 4.65 0.04 16.63
CA PRO A 283 5.51 0.50 17.73
C PRO A 283 5.46 -0.39 18.98
N GLN A 284 4.41 -1.21 19.10
CA GLN A 284 4.23 -2.18 20.16
C GLN A 284 5.20 -3.38 20.03
N PHE A 285 5.87 -3.53 18.88
CA PHE A 285 7.01 -4.43 18.70
C PHE A 285 8.32 -3.78 19.14
N SER A 286 8.63 -2.58 18.64
CA SER A 286 9.79 -1.78 19.07
C SER A 286 9.69 -0.32 18.60
N THR A 287 10.44 0.57 19.26
CA THR A 287 10.72 1.95 18.81
C THR A 287 12.05 2.10 18.09
N HIS A 288 12.93 1.09 18.16
CA HIS A 288 14.27 1.13 17.56
C HIS A 288 14.23 0.73 16.09
N LEU A 289 14.88 1.53 15.23
CA LEU A 289 14.84 1.30 13.77
C LEU A 289 15.51 -0.01 13.34
N LEU A 290 16.56 -0.45 14.03
CA LEU A 290 17.30 -1.68 13.66
C LEU A 290 16.48 -2.96 13.87
N ASP A 291 15.44 -2.91 14.72
CA ASP A 291 14.57 -4.06 14.98
C ASP A 291 13.57 -4.30 13.81
N PHE A 292 13.52 -3.42 12.82
CA PHE A 292 12.70 -3.57 11.62
C PHE A 292 13.58 -3.78 10.38
N PRO A 293 13.27 -4.78 9.53
CA PRO A 293 14.19 -5.21 8.46
C PRO A 293 14.40 -4.16 7.36
N PHE A 294 13.54 -3.16 7.29
CA PHE A 294 13.54 -2.12 6.25
C PHE A 294 14.67 -1.09 6.42
N TYR A 295 15.17 -0.89 7.64
CA TYR A 295 16.07 0.22 7.95
C TYR A 295 17.56 -0.16 7.99
N TYR A 296 17.92 -1.45 7.92
CA TYR A 296 19.32 -1.89 7.85
C TYR A 296 20.12 -1.17 6.76
N ALA A 297 19.60 -1.16 5.52
CA ALA A 297 20.27 -0.54 4.38
C ALA A 297 20.40 0.99 4.52
N LEU A 298 19.39 1.67 5.08
CA LEU A 298 19.43 3.11 5.36
C LEU A 298 20.50 3.48 6.38
N LEU A 299 20.67 2.64 7.40
CA LEU A 299 21.58 2.86 8.53
C LEU A 299 23.00 2.31 8.29
N GLY A 300 23.27 1.74 7.11
CA GLY A 300 24.54 1.07 6.81
C GLY A 300 24.80 -0.19 7.65
N ALA A 301 23.76 -0.71 8.31
CA ALA A 301 23.82 -1.80 9.26
C ALA A 301 23.53 -3.16 8.60
N LYS A 302 23.70 -4.23 9.36
CA LYS A 302 23.38 -5.62 8.97
C LYS A 302 22.65 -6.32 10.11
N PRO A 303 21.77 -7.30 9.83
CA PRO A 303 21.18 -8.16 10.84
C PRO A 303 22.26 -8.99 11.55
N ALA A 304 21.91 -9.57 12.70
CA ALA A 304 22.81 -10.45 13.45
C ALA A 304 23.39 -11.61 12.62
N GLU A 305 24.52 -12.16 13.07
CA GLU A 305 25.14 -13.35 12.46
C GLU A 305 24.43 -14.66 12.83
N TRP A 306 23.25 -14.60 13.46
CA TRP A 306 22.59 -15.75 14.08
C TRP A 306 21.11 -15.84 13.68
N PHE A 307 20.61 -17.08 13.59
CA PHE A 307 19.19 -17.37 13.37
C PHE A 307 18.65 -18.42 14.34
N THR A 308 17.36 -18.31 14.64
CA THR A 308 16.59 -19.35 15.32
C THR A 308 15.85 -20.19 14.28
N ALA A 309 16.02 -21.51 14.33
CA ALA A 309 15.21 -22.43 13.52
C ALA A 309 13.87 -22.69 14.21
N LEU A 310 12.76 -22.62 13.48
CA LEU A 310 11.42 -22.95 13.96
C LEU A 310 10.88 -24.13 13.14
N ILE A 311 10.88 -25.32 13.73
CA ILE A 311 10.32 -26.53 13.13
C ILE A 311 8.87 -26.67 13.59
N TYR A 312 7.93 -26.58 12.64
CA TYR A 312 6.51 -26.77 12.87
C TYR A 312 6.15 -28.25 12.74
N VAL A 313 5.65 -28.85 13.82
CA VAL A 313 5.39 -30.29 13.96
C VAL A 313 3.90 -30.55 14.08
N THR A 314 3.34 -31.35 13.19
CA THR A 314 1.91 -31.71 13.15
C THR A 314 1.68 -33.22 13.30
N SER A 315 2.63 -34.08 12.91
CA SER A 315 2.53 -35.53 13.10
C SER A 315 3.34 -36.03 14.31
N PRO A 316 2.82 -37.00 15.11
CA PRO A 316 3.57 -37.54 16.23
C PRO A 316 4.87 -38.23 15.81
N LEU A 317 5.95 -38.03 16.56
CA LEU A 317 7.16 -38.85 16.41
C LEU A 317 6.93 -40.28 16.89
N ILE A 318 7.14 -41.22 15.97
CA ILE A 318 6.99 -42.67 16.13
C ILE A 318 8.34 -43.37 15.91
N SER A 319 9.25 -42.79 15.12
CA SER A 319 10.53 -43.40 14.75
C SER A 319 11.70 -42.41 14.71
N GLN A 320 12.86 -42.86 15.17
CA GLN A 320 14.16 -42.19 15.05
C GLN A 320 14.60 -41.96 13.58
N SER A 321 13.95 -42.62 12.62
CA SER A 321 14.21 -42.46 11.18
C SER A 321 13.49 -41.28 10.52
N GLN A 322 12.57 -40.59 11.20
CA GLN A 322 11.78 -39.48 10.63
C GLN A 322 12.66 -38.28 10.23
N PRO A 323 12.28 -37.50 9.19
CA PRO A 323 13.11 -36.42 8.63
C PRO A 323 13.58 -35.40 9.68
N ILE A 324 12.67 -34.96 10.55
CA ILE A 324 12.95 -34.05 11.67
C ILE A 324 14.19 -34.41 12.50
N MET A 325 14.48 -35.70 12.74
CA MET A 325 15.64 -36.11 13.53
C MET A 325 16.96 -35.83 12.79
N LYS A 326 16.96 -35.94 11.46
CA LYS A 326 18.09 -35.57 10.60
C LYS A 326 18.18 -34.05 10.42
N LEU A 327 17.03 -33.38 10.34
CA LEU A 327 16.92 -31.92 10.22
C LEU A 327 17.52 -31.21 11.45
N ILE A 328 17.15 -31.64 12.66
CA ILE A 328 17.73 -31.13 13.93
C ILE A 328 19.26 -31.27 13.93
N VAL A 329 19.79 -32.43 13.52
CA VAL A 329 21.25 -32.66 13.44
C VAL A 329 21.92 -31.84 12.32
N ALA A 330 21.22 -31.53 11.23
CA ALA A 330 21.74 -30.65 10.18
C ALA A 330 21.76 -29.18 10.61
N LEU A 331 20.74 -28.73 11.36
CA LEU A 331 20.64 -27.39 11.93
C LEU A 331 21.67 -27.15 13.04
N ALA A 332 21.83 -28.10 13.98
CA ALA A 332 22.79 -27.99 15.08
C ALA A 332 24.26 -28.01 14.64
N LYS A 333 24.53 -28.34 13.36
CA LYS A 333 25.85 -28.22 12.72
C LYS A 333 26.06 -26.89 12.00
N SER A 334 25.01 -26.08 11.83
CA SER A 334 25.14 -24.75 11.24
C SER A 334 25.89 -23.84 12.19
N LYS A 335 26.94 -23.19 11.69
CA LYS A 335 27.73 -22.22 12.48
C LYS A 335 26.99 -20.90 12.75
N TYR A 336 25.76 -20.76 12.26
CA TYR A 336 24.90 -19.58 12.41
C TYR A 336 23.60 -19.89 13.17
N CYS A 337 23.29 -21.15 13.47
CA CYS A 337 22.08 -21.49 14.22
C CYS A 337 22.35 -21.28 15.72
N SER A 338 21.69 -20.29 16.34
CA SER A 338 21.82 -20.04 17.79
C SER A 338 20.86 -20.87 18.63
N GLN A 339 19.72 -21.28 18.06
CA GLN A 339 18.70 -22.06 18.75
C GLN A 339 17.79 -22.81 17.77
N ILE A 340 17.28 -23.96 18.20
CA ILE A 340 16.21 -24.70 17.50
C ILE A 340 14.95 -24.74 18.37
N VAL A 341 13.83 -24.25 17.86
CA VAL A 341 12.51 -24.31 18.50
C VAL A 341 11.67 -25.34 17.74
N VAL A 342 11.21 -26.37 18.43
CA VAL A 342 10.28 -27.37 17.91
C VAL A 342 8.87 -27.00 18.42
N LEU A 343 8.04 -26.45 17.53
CA LEU A 343 6.66 -26.07 17.85
C LEU A 343 5.74 -27.27 17.66
N TRP A 344 5.30 -27.84 18.78
CA TRP A 344 4.51 -29.06 18.87
C TRP A 344 3.02 -28.78 18.69
N ASN A 345 2.53 -28.93 17.46
CA ASN A 345 1.14 -28.74 17.09
C ASN A 345 0.32 -30.03 16.97
N CYS A 346 0.85 -31.17 17.44
CA CYS A 346 0.06 -32.41 17.56
C CYS A 346 -0.92 -32.35 18.75
N ASP A 347 -2.04 -33.08 18.65
CA ASP A 347 -2.94 -33.36 19.80
C ASP A 347 -2.31 -34.31 20.82
N LYS A 348 -1.49 -35.26 20.33
CA LYS A 348 -0.81 -36.24 21.17
C LYS A 348 0.44 -35.59 21.78
N PRO A 349 0.69 -35.73 23.09
CA PRO A 349 1.90 -35.19 23.71
C PRO A 349 3.16 -35.88 23.19
N VAL A 350 4.30 -35.20 23.34
CA VAL A 350 5.62 -35.77 23.06
C VAL A 350 5.78 -37.06 23.88
N SER A 351 6.03 -38.19 23.21
CA SER A 351 6.22 -39.47 23.88
C SER A 351 7.53 -39.45 24.69
N PRO A 352 7.51 -39.78 26.00
CA PRO A 352 8.72 -39.79 26.85
C PRO A 352 9.73 -40.89 26.47
N LYS A 353 9.39 -41.74 25.47
CA LYS A 353 10.30 -42.72 24.87
C LYS A 353 11.13 -42.14 23.71
N ILE A 354 10.81 -40.93 23.23
CA ILE A 354 11.59 -40.24 22.20
C ILE A 354 12.90 -39.76 22.84
N LYS A 355 14.02 -40.32 22.39
CA LYS A 355 15.34 -39.70 22.56
C LYS A 355 15.52 -38.70 21.44
N TRP A 356 15.66 -37.43 21.76
CA TRP A 356 16.05 -36.41 20.79
C TRP A 356 17.54 -36.54 20.44
N PRO A 357 18.01 -36.00 19.30
CA PRO A 357 19.43 -35.98 18.98
C PRO A 357 20.21 -35.14 19.99
N ASP A 358 21.41 -35.62 20.35
CA ASP A 358 22.37 -34.80 21.09
C ASP A 358 22.91 -33.69 20.18
N THR A 359 22.98 -32.46 20.71
CA THR A 359 23.15 -31.23 19.91
C THR A 359 23.94 -30.16 20.66
N THR A 360 24.87 -29.51 19.94
CA THR A 360 25.69 -28.39 20.44
C THR A 360 24.96 -27.04 20.46
N VAL A 361 23.87 -26.94 19.70
CA VAL A 361 22.97 -25.78 19.67
C VAL A 361 21.80 -26.08 20.60
N PRO A 362 21.42 -25.18 21.52
CA PRO A 362 20.28 -25.41 22.41
C PRO A 362 19.00 -25.60 21.59
N PHE A 363 18.24 -26.64 21.90
CA PHE A 363 16.90 -26.83 21.37
C PHE A 363 15.85 -26.90 22.48
N VAL A 364 14.64 -26.44 22.16
CA VAL A 364 13.47 -26.49 23.04
C VAL A 364 12.27 -27.05 22.30
N VAL A 365 11.37 -27.72 23.02
CA VAL A 365 10.08 -28.18 22.49
C VAL A 365 8.98 -27.40 23.20
N ILE A 366 8.16 -26.69 22.43
CA ILE A 366 7.09 -25.82 22.94
C ILE A 366 5.76 -26.32 22.40
N ASN A 367 4.77 -26.54 23.27
CA ASN A 367 3.42 -26.83 22.81
C ASN A 367 2.78 -25.55 22.28
N ALA A 368 2.21 -25.61 21.08
CA ALA A 368 1.40 -24.50 20.57
C ALA A 368 0.15 -24.30 21.45
N GLU A 369 -0.15 -23.05 21.79
CA GLU A 369 -1.31 -22.66 22.61
C GLU A 369 -2.63 -22.92 21.87
N SER A 370 -2.74 -22.38 20.66
CA SER A 370 -3.75 -22.73 19.66
C SER A 370 -3.28 -23.89 18.80
N LYS A 371 -4.14 -24.88 18.54
CA LYS A 371 -3.88 -26.00 17.62
C LYS A 371 -4.32 -25.68 16.19
N THR A 372 -3.74 -24.62 15.63
CA THR A 372 -4.04 -24.11 14.27
C THR A 372 -2.75 -23.87 13.48
N ILE A 373 -2.87 -23.62 12.16
CA ILE A 373 -1.70 -23.45 11.29
C ILE A 373 -1.00 -22.10 11.49
N SER A 374 -1.76 -21.04 11.78
CA SER A 374 -1.20 -19.70 12.09
C SER A 374 -0.34 -19.68 13.35
N SER A 375 -0.45 -20.68 14.24
CA SER A 375 0.42 -20.81 15.42
C SER A 375 1.92 -20.79 15.09
N ARG A 376 2.31 -21.21 13.86
CA ARG A 376 3.70 -21.13 13.38
C ARG A 376 4.25 -19.70 13.20
N PHE A 377 3.38 -18.70 13.26
CA PHE A 377 3.72 -17.28 13.11
C PHE A 377 3.42 -16.45 14.36
N MET A 378 3.02 -17.07 15.47
CA MET A 378 2.85 -16.33 16.73
C MET A 378 4.21 -15.78 17.23
N PRO A 379 4.25 -14.56 17.78
CA PRO A 379 5.48 -13.98 18.32
C PRO A 379 5.88 -14.72 19.61
N LEU A 380 6.71 -15.75 19.49
CA LEU A 380 7.20 -16.54 20.62
C LEU A 380 8.38 -15.83 21.30
N ASP A 381 8.27 -15.50 22.59
CA ASP A 381 9.31 -14.81 23.39
C ASP A 381 10.67 -15.50 23.40
N VAL A 382 10.72 -16.80 23.10
CA VAL A 382 11.96 -17.57 22.97
C VAL A 382 12.77 -17.18 21.72
N ILE A 383 12.12 -16.71 20.65
CA ILE A 383 12.79 -16.33 19.40
C ILE A 383 13.38 -14.93 19.59
N GLN A 384 14.65 -14.88 19.95
CA GLN A 384 15.37 -13.62 20.19
C GLN A 384 16.22 -13.11 19.02
N THR A 385 16.37 -13.89 17.95
CA THR A 385 17.10 -13.48 16.75
C THR A 385 16.24 -12.69 15.77
N ASP A 386 16.88 -11.81 15.00
CA ASP A 386 16.28 -11.08 13.88
C ASP A 386 15.75 -12.03 12.80
N SER A 387 16.44 -13.16 12.62
CA SER A 387 16.21 -14.14 11.55
C SER A 387 15.50 -15.39 12.07
N VAL A 388 14.37 -15.73 11.45
CA VAL A 388 13.67 -17.01 11.67
C VAL A 388 13.84 -17.90 10.44
N LEU A 389 14.36 -19.12 10.63
CA LEU A 389 14.29 -20.18 9.63
C LEU A 389 13.07 -21.06 9.94
N SER A 390 11.97 -20.83 9.22
CA SER A 390 10.75 -21.63 9.34
C SER A 390 10.84 -22.90 8.48
N LEU A 391 10.48 -24.03 9.09
CA LEU A 391 10.62 -25.37 8.55
C LEU A 391 9.39 -26.23 8.86
N ASP A 392 8.97 -27.07 7.90
CA ASP A 392 8.04 -28.17 8.15
C ASP A 392 8.79 -29.44 8.59
N GLU A 393 8.13 -30.33 9.33
CA GLU A 393 8.71 -31.54 9.94
C GLU A 393 9.25 -32.61 8.95
N ASP A 394 8.81 -32.60 7.69
CA ASP A 394 9.22 -33.56 6.66
C ASP A 394 10.42 -33.07 5.81
N ILE A 395 10.83 -31.81 6.00
CA ILE A 395 11.89 -31.17 5.23
C ILE A 395 13.25 -31.82 5.48
N VAL A 396 13.97 -32.09 4.38
CA VAL A 396 15.35 -32.54 4.39
C VAL A 396 16.22 -31.48 3.73
N LEU A 397 17.05 -30.81 4.55
CA LEU A 397 18.06 -29.85 4.12
C LEU A 397 19.41 -30.22 4.72
N SER A 398 20.48 -29.99 3.97
CA SER A 398 21.85 -30.08 4.48
C SER A 398 22.28 -28.77 5.15
N THR A 399 23.23 -28.86 6.08
CA THR A 399 23.83 -27.70 6.76
C THR A 399 24.38 -26.67 5.76
N ASN A 400 24.94 -27.13 4.64
CA ASN A 400 25.45 -26.25 3.60
C ASN A 400 24.35 -25.47 2.85
N GLU A 401 23.17 -26.06 2.63
CA GLU A 401 22.01 -25.33 2.09
C GLU A 401 21.53 -24.26 3.07
N VAL A 402 21.41 -24.62 4.35
CA VAL A 402 21.02 -23.71 5.44
C VAL A 402 21.99 -22.52 5.57
N ASP A 403 23.30 -22.77 5.68
CA ASP A 403 24.32 -21.73 5.79
C ASP A 403 24.39 -20.83 4.55
N PHE A 404 24.10 -21.37 3.35
CA PHE A 404 24.02 -20.58 2.12
C PHE A 404 22.77 -19.68 2.13
N ALA A 405 21.60 -20.24 2.40
CA ALA A 405 20.33 -19.51 2.41
C ALA A 405 20.30 -18.42 3.50
N PHE A 406 20.90 -18.66 4.67
CA PHE A 406 21.11 -17.62 5.68
C PHE A 406 22.01 -16.49 5.17
N THR A 407 23.15 -16.84 4.55
CA THR A 407 24.08 -15.84 3.98
C THR A 407 23.38 -14.99 2.90
N VAL A 408 22.45 -15.56 2.13
CA VAL A 408 21.61 -14.80 1.20
C VAL A 408 20.63 -13.89 1.96
N TRP A 409 19.91 -14.40 2.96
CA TRP A 409 18.98 -13.60 3.75
C TRP A 409 19.65 -12.40 4.45
N GLN A 410 20.88 -12.53 4.95
CA GLN A 410 21.63 -11.41 5.54
C GLN A 410 21.89 -10.23 4.58
N ASN A 411 21.75 -10.43 3.26
CA ASN A 411 21.86 -9.38 2.24
C ASN A 411 20.49 -8.81 1.80
N PHE A 412 19.39 -9.45 2.20
CA PHE A 412 18.01 -9.08 1.87
C PHE A 412 17.06 -9.34 3.07
N PRO A 413 17.34 -8.78 4.26
CA PRO A 413 16.61 -9.10 5.50
C PRO A 413 15.11 -8.76 5.42
N GLU A 414 14.73 -7.86 4.52
CA GLU A 414 13.36 -7.47 4.24
C GLU A 414 12.56 -8.50 3.43
N ARG A 415 13.17 -9.62 3.00
CA ARG A 415 12.53 -10.60 2.10
C ARG A 415 12.43 -11.98 2.71
N ILE A 416 11.43 -12.72 2.23
CA ILE A 416 11.40 -14.18 2.37
C ILE A 416 12.45 -14.77 1.43
N VAL A 417 13.36 -15.59 1.96
CA VAL A 417 14.45 -16.24 1.23
C VAL A 417 14.39 -17.75 1.45
N GLY A 418 14.22 -18.55 0.39
CA GLY A 418 14.00 -19.99 0.57
C GLY A 418 13.87 -20.81 -0.71
N TYR A 419 13.44 -22.06 -0.55
CA TYR A 419 13.56 -23.09 -1.58
C TYR A 419 12.27 -23.36 -2.36
N PRO A 420 11.09 -23.58 -1.73
CA PRO A 420 9.90 -24.03 -2.43
C PRO A 420 9.20 -22.84 -3.11
N ALA A 421 9.60 -22.54 -4.34
CA ALA A 421 9.00 -21.47 -5.13
C ALA A 421 7.63 -21.87 -5.71
N ARG A 422 6.70 -20.91 -5.73
CA ARG A 422 5.36 -20.99 -6.37
C ARG A 422 5.04 -19.68 -7.08
N SER A 423 4.02 -19.66 -7.93
CA SER A 423 3.57 -18.41 -8.56
C SER A 423 2.04 -18.26 -8.54
N HIS A 424 1.60 -17.05 -8.84
CA HIS A 424 0.22 -16.74 -9.21
C HIS A 424 0.15 -16.41 -10.71
N PHE A 425 -1.05 -16.27 -11.27
CA PHE A 425 -1.28 -15.78 -12.63
C PHE A 425 -2.68 -15.16 -12.75
N TRP A 426 -2.99 -14.41 -13.81
CA TRP A 426 -4.36 -13.96 -14.09
C TRP A 426 -5.05 -14.93 -15.05
N ASP A 427 -6.19 -15.51 -14.67
CA ASP A 427 -7.05 -16.28 -15.57
C ASP A 427 -8.06 -15.33 -16.22
N ALA A 428 -7.70 -14.79 -17.38
CA ALA A 428 -8.54 -13.85 -18.13
C ALA A 428 -9.91 -14.45 -18.53
N ASN A 429 -10.00 -15.76 -18.74
CA ASN A 429 -11.27 -16.42 -19.10
C ASN A 429 -12.22 -16.54 -17.91
N LYS A 430 -11.68 -16.58 -16.68
CA LYS A 430 -12.45 -16.71 -15.42
C LYS A 430 -12.47 -15.43 -14.58
N ALA A 431 -11.92 -14.33 -15.10
CA ALA A 431 -11.74 -13.03 -14.46
C ALA A 431 -11.27 -13.11 -12.99
N ARG A 432 -10.28 -13.97 -12.71
CA ARG A 432 -9.78 -14.23 -11.35
C ARG A 432 -8.29 -14.52 -11.32
N TRP A 433 -7.68 -14.35 -10.15
CA TRP A 433 -6.31 -14.79 -9.91
C TRP A 433 -6.21 -16.31 -9.81
N GLY A 434 -5.09 -16.86 -10.25
CA GLY A 434 -4.75 -18.27 -10.35
C GLY A 434 -3.60 -18.65 -9.41
N TYR A 435 -3.63 -19.85 -8.81
CA TYR A 435 -2.47 -20.43 -8.11
C TYR A 435 -1.73 -21.41 -9.03
N THR A 436 -0.39 -21.44 -9.00
CA THR A 436 0.37 -22.46 -9.73
C THR A 436 1.56 -23.05 -8.97
N SER A 437 1.61 -24.38 -8.98
CA SER A 437 2.72 -25.21 -8.52
C SER A 437 3.64 -25.68 -9.65
N LYS A 438 3.47 -25.16 -10.88
CA LYS A 438 4.35 -25.47 -12.01
C LYS A 438 5.78 -25.04 -11.68
N TRP A 439 6.75 -25.89 -12.01
CA TRP A 439 8.18 -25.65 -11.76
C TRP A 439 8.79 -24.72 -12.81
N THR A 440 8.29 -23.49 -12.88
CA THR A 440 8.81 -22.41 -13.75
C THR A 440 10.04 -21.74 -13.15
N ASN A 441 10.79 -21.01 -14.00
CA ASN A 441 11.79 -20.05 -13.55
C ASN A 441 11.12 -18.79 -12.96
N ASP A 442 9.99 -18.39 -13.54
CA ASP A 442 9.10 -17.39 -12.95
C ASP A 442 8.43 -17.92 -11.67
N TYR A 443 8.44 -17.09 -10.63
CA TYR A 443 7.79 -17.32 -9.34
C TYR A 443 7.40 -15.98 -8.70
N SER A 444 6.50 -16.00 -7.73
CA SER A 444 6.07 -14.82 -6.96
C SER A 444 5.84 -15.09 -5.47
N MET A 445 6.03 -16.34 -5.05
CA MET A 445 5.94 -16.78 -3.66
C MET A 445 7.07 -17.77 -3.35
N VAL A 446 7.55 -17.76 -2.11
CA VAL A 446 8.43 -18.78 -1.54
C VAL A 446 7.77 -19.30 -0.27
N LEU A 447 7.50 -20.60 -0.20
CA LEU A 447 6.68 -21.14 0.89
C LEU A 447 7.44 -21.18 2.22
N THR A 448 6.78 -20.74 3.29
CA THR A 448 7.32 -20.63 4.66
C THR A 448 7.65 -21.97 5.31
N GLY A 449 7.25 -23.09 4.69
CA GLY A 449 7.66 -24.44 5.07
C GLY A 449 9.15 -24.73 4.88
N ALA A 450 9.88 -23.91 4.12
CA ALA A 450 11.36 -23.92 4.14
C ALA A 450 11.90 -22.55 3.68
N ALA A 451 11.88 -21.57 4.58
CA ALA A 451 12.35 -20.21 4.28
C ALA A 451 12.86 -19.44 5.51
N PHE A 452 13.85 -18.57 5.26
CA PHE A 452 14.28 -17.49 6.14
C PHE A 452 13.42 -16.24 5.94
N TYR A 453 13.07 -15.57 7.03
CA TYR A 453 12.46 -14.23 7.04
C TYR A 453 12.68 -13.53 8.39
N HIS A 454 12.39 -12.22 8.47
CA HIS A 454 12.59 -11.44 9.70
C HIS A 454 11.53 -11.74 10.77
N ARG A 455 11.95 -11.86 12.05
CA ARG A 455 11.09 -12.09 13.23
C ARG A 455 9.91 -11.13 13.32
N TYR A 456 10.09 -9.88 12.92
CA TYR A 456 9.03 -8.87 12.85
C TYR A 456 7.76 -9.37 12.13
N TYR A 457 7.89 -10.22 11.11
CA TYR A 457 6.74 -10.73 10.36
C TYR A 457 5.86 -11.70 11.16
N HIS A 458 6.34 -12.31 12.25
CA HIS A 458 5.47 -13.01 13.21
C HIS A 458 4.53 -12.02 13.90
N TYR A 459 5.12 -11.00 14.53
CA TYR A 459 4.36 -9.94 15.21
C TYR A 459 3.39 -9.23 14.25
N PHE A 460 3.86 -8.89 13.05
CA PHE A 460 3.04 -8.26 12.03
C PHE A 460 1.91 -9.18 11.53
N TYR A 461 2.16 -10.48 11.32
CA TYR A 461 1.09 -11.43 10.96
C TYR A 461 0.03 -11.54 12.06
N THR A 462 0.43 -11.68 13.32
CA THR A 462 -0.53 -11.80 14.44
C THR A 462 -1.33 -10.52 14.68
N HIS A 463 -0.68 -9.35 14.67
CA HIS A 463 -1.28 -8.10 15.15
C HIS A 463 -1.79 -7.14 14.05
N TYR A 464 -1.30 -7.21 12.80
CA TYR A 464 -1.82 -6.38 11.70
C TYR A 464 -2.93 -7.07 10.90
N LEU A 465 -2.89 -8.39 10.74
CA LEU A 465 -3.92 -9.11 9.96
C LEU A 465 -5.22 -9.28 10.77
N PRO A 466 -6.38 -8.92 10.19
CA PRO A 466 -7.65 -9.03 10.87
C PRO A 466 -8.01 -10.50 11.11
N GLU A 467 -8.76 -10.73 12.19
CA GLU A 467 -9.11 -12.09 12.61
C GLU A 467 -9.91 -12.86 11.56
N SER A 468 -10.67 -12.16 10.71
CA SER A 468 -11.39 -12.74 9.56
C SER A 468 -10.49 -13.37 8.50
N LEU A 469 -9.24 -12.91 8.33
CA LEU A 469 -8.26 -13.57 7.45
C LEU A 469 -7.55 -14.73 8.15
N LYS A 470 -7.12 -14.53 9.40
CA LYS A 470 -6.43 -15.58 10.18
C LYS A 470 -7.33 -16.80 10.40
N SER A 471 -8.59 -16.58 10.75
CA SER A 471 -9.61 -17.65 10.87
C SER A 471 -9.91 -18.38 9.56
N VAL A 472 -9.83 -17.74 8.39
CA VAL A 472 -9.97 -18.45 7.10
C VAL A 472 -8.79 -19.38 6.85
N VAL A 473 -7.56 -18.92 7.13
CA VAL A 473 -6.35 -19.76 7.07
C VAL A 473 -6.44 -20.95 8.04
N ASP A 474 -6.88 -20.70 9.27
CA ASP A 474 -6.94 -21.71 10.33
C ASP A 474 -8.11 -22.70 10.15
N GLN A 475 -9.24 -22.29 9.56
CA GLN A 475 -10.35 -23.18 9.20
C GLN A 475 -10.04 -24.07 7.99
N LEU A 476 -9.21 -23.59 7.06
CA LEU A 476 -8.72 -24.39 5.92
C LEU A 476 -7.49 -25.23 6.28
N ASP A 477 -6.79 -24.88 7.37
CA ASP A 477 -5.48 -25.44 7.77
C ASP A 477 -4.52 -25.46 6.55
N ASN A 478 -4.47 -24.30 5.86
CA ASN A 478 -3.86 -24.10 4.54
C ASN A 478 -3.71 -22.60 4.26
N CYS A 479 -2.92 -22.24 3.24
CA CYS A 479 -2.72 -20.87 2.75
C CYS A 479 -2.02 -19.89 3.71
N GLU A 480 -1.45 -20.35 4.82
CA GLU A 480 -0.71 -19.52 5.76
C GLU A 480 0.57 -18.97 5.10
N ASP A 481 1.21 -19.81 4.29
CA ASP A 481 2.38 -19.49 3.48
C ASP A 481 2.05 -18.45 2.39
N ILE A 482 0.90 -18.56 1.74
CA ILE A 482 0.38 -17.58 0.78
C ILE A 482 0.10 -16.26 1.50
N LEU A 483 -0.59 -16.28 2.65
CA LEU A 483 -0.94 -15.06 3.39
C LEU A 483 0.30 -14.31 3.89
N MET A 484 1.33 -15.04 4.37
CA MET A 484 2.62 -14.45 4.72
C MET A 484 3.32 -13.82 3.51
N ASN A 485 3.32 -14.48 2.35
CA ASN A 485 3.89 -13.89 1.12
C ASN A 485 3.12 -12.65 0.64
N PHE A 486 1.79 -12.65 0.76
CA PHE A 486 0.94 -11.47 0.50
C PHE A 486 1.29 -10.32 1.45
N LEU A 487 1.34 -10.59 2.76
CA LEU A 487 1.66 -9.63 3.82
C LEU A 487 3.01 -8.96 3.59
N VAL A 488 4.07 -9.75 3.40
CA VAL A 488 5.42 -9.23 3.13
C VAL A 488 5.43 -8.41 1.84
N SER A 489 4.92 -8.95 0.73
CA SER A 489 4.92 -8.26 -0.58
C SER A 489 4.13 -6.95 -0.57
N ALA A 490 3.03 -6.87 0.20
CA ALA A 490 2.20 -5.69 0.33
C ALA A 490 2.94 -4.53 1.01
N VAL A 491 3.80 -4.84 1.98
CA VAL A 491 4.64 -3.90 2.71
C VAL A 491 5.85 -3.47 1.87
N ILE A 492 6.67 -4.42 1.41
CA ILE A 492 7.97 -4.10 0.79
C ILE A 492 7.91 -3.81 -0.71
N LYS A 493 6.79 -4.12 -1.38
CA LYS A 493 6.58 -4.00 -2.84
C LYS A 493 7.58 -4.77 -3.73
N LEU A 494 8.35 -5.70 -3.15
CA LEU A 494 9.42 -6.48 -3.76
C LEU A 494 9.10 -7.99 -3.73
N PRO A 495 9.62 -8.79 -4.68
CA PRO A 495 9.42 -10.23 -4.72
C PRO A 495 10.34 -10.97 -3.71
N PRO A 496 9.94 -12.17 -3.24
CA PRO A 496 10.80 -13.04 -2.43
C PRO A 496 11.98 -13.60 -3.24
N ILE A 497 13.00 -14.16 -2.59
CA ILE A 497 14.22 -14.68 -3.24
C ILE A 497 14.27 -16.21 -3.17
N LYS A 498 14.49 -16.83 -4.33
CA LYS A 498 14.68 -18.27 -4.50
C LYS A 498 16.17 -18.62 -4.41
N VAL A 499 16.51 -19.61 -3.59
CA VAL A 499 17.88 -20.17 -3.51
C VAL A 499 17.97 -21.55 -4.19
N THR A 500 19.19 -22.05 -4.39
CA THR A 500 19.43 -23.45 -4.78
C THR A 500 18.88 -24.43 -3.75
N GLN A 501 18.39 -25.57 -4.23
CA GLN A 501 18.06 -26.73 -3.40
C GLN A 501 18.60 -28.00 -4.07
N LYS A 502 18.96 -29.02 -3.28
CA LYS A 502 19.31 -30.35 -3.78
C LYS A 502 18.22 -30.94 -4.67
N LYS A 503 18.64 -31.57 -5.77
CA LYS A 503 17.76 -32.23 -6.75
C LYS A 503 16.86 -33.29 -6.10
N GLN A 504 17.35 -33.97 -5.06
CA GLN A 504 16.64 -35.02 -4.34
C GLN A 504 15.30 -34.56 -3.73
N TYR A 505 15.17 -33.32 -3.24
CA TYR A 505 13.89 -32.82 -2.72
C TYR A 505 12.78 -32.79 -3.79
N LYS A 506 13.13 -32.44 -5.03
CA LYS A 506 12.20 -32.48 -6.16
C LYS A 506 11.76 -33.92 -6.47
N GLU A 507 12.65 -34.89 -6.29
CA GLU A 507 12.36 -36.31 -6.51
C GLU A 507 11.51 -36.89 -5.35
N THR A 508 11.79 -36.55 -4.09
CA THR A 508 10.95 -36.92 -2.95
C THR A 508 9.53 -36.37 -3.09
N MET A 509 9.38 -35.09 -3.44
CA MET A 509 8.08 -34.45 -3.74
C MET A 509 7.33 -35.10 -4.92
N MET A 510 8.03 -35.79 -5.84
CA MET A 510 7.43 -36.52 -6.97
C MET A 510 7.26 -38.03 -6.71
N GLN A 511 7.83 -38.56 -5.62
CA GLN A 511 7.76 -39.97 -5.22
C GLN A 511 6.82 -40.22 -4.03
N GLN A 512 6.39 -39.18 -3.31
CA GLN A 512 5.27 -39.27 -2.36
C GLN A 512 4.00 -39.69 -3.11
N GLY A 513 3.60 -40.96 -2.98
CA GLY A 513 2.46 -41.52 -3.70
C GLY A 513 1.10 -40.93 -3.28
N PRO A 514 0.02 -41.12 -4.08
CA PRO A 514 -1.25 -40.37 -3.97
C PRO A 514 -2.09 -40.59 -2.69
N LYS A 515 -1.56 -41.23 -1.65
CA LYS A 515 -2.28 -41.59 -0.42
C LYS A 515 -1.60 -41.11 0.88
N ALA A 516 -0.54 -40.30 0.78
CA ALA A 516 0.27 -39.91 1.95
C ALA A 516 0.74 -38.45 1.97
N SER A 517 0.26 -37.60 1.05
CA SER A 517 0.75 -36.23 0.89
C SER A 517 -0.42 -35.24 0.89
N ARG A 518 -0.49 -34.36 1.91
CA ARG A 518 -1.51 -33.30 2.05
C ARG A 518 -1.57 -32.42 0.79
N TRP A 519 -0.42 -32.20 0.17
CA TRP A 519 -0.26 -31.33 -1.00
C TRP A 519 -0.73 -31.97 -2.32
N ALA A 520 -1.03 -33.27 -2.34
CA ALA A 520 -1.53 -34.01 -3.51
C ALA A 520 -3.07 -34.02 -3.62
N ASP A 521 -3.78 -33.51 -2.61
CA ASP A 521 -5.23 -33.41 -2.58
C ASP A 521 -5.73 -32.35 -3.60
N PRO A 522 -6.68 -32.68 -4.51
CA PRO A 522 -7.34 -31.71 -5.38
C PRO A 522 -7.94 -30.52 -4.63
N ASP A 523 -8.53 -30.76 -3.45
CA ASP A 523 -9.18 -29.72 -2.65
C ASP A 523 -8.14 -28.77 -2.03
N HIS A 524 -6.97 -29.28 -1.61
CA HIS A 524 -5.86 -28.43 -1.16
C HIS A 524 -5.41 -27.42 -2.23
N PHE A 525 -5.45 -27.80 -3.52
CA PHE A 525 -5.15 -26.88 -4.63
C PHE A 525 -6.31 -25.89 -4.88
N ALA A 526 -7.56 -26.35 -4.83
CA ALA A 526 -8.75 -25.50 -4.95
C ALA A 526 -8.90 -24.49 -3.80
N GLN A 527 -8.53 -24.86 -2.58
CA GLN A 527 -8.46 -23.97 -1.41
C GLN A 527 -7.44 -22.86 -1.64
N ARG A 528 -6.18 -23.18 -1.99
CA ARG A 528 -5.14 -22.19 -2.32
C ARG A 528 -5.56 -21.26 -3.46
N GLN A 529 -6.28 -21.82 -4.44
CA GLN A 529 -6.87 -21.08 -5.54
C GLN A 529 -7.99 -20.11 -5.07
N SER A 530 -8.74 -20.44 -4.03
CA SER A 530 -9.69 -19.53 -3.38
C SER A 530 -8.96 -18.45 -2.58
N CYS A 531 -8.02 -18.84 -1.71
CA CYS A 531 -7.26 -17.97 -0.81
C CYS A 531 -6.62 -16.77 -1.52
N ILE A 532 -5.93 -16.98 -2.66
CA ILE A 532 -5.31 -15.89 -3.44
C ILE A 532 -6.33 -14.81 -3.83
N ASN A 533 -7.56 -15.20 -4.18
CA ASN A 533 -8.61 -14.24 -4.56
C ASN A 533 -9.14 -13.50 -3.32
N SER A 534 -9.47 -14.21 -2.25
CA SER A 534 -9.91 -13.63 -0.97
C SER A 534 -8.90 -12.64 -0.39
N PHE A 535 -7.61 -12.99 -0.40
CA PHE A 535 -6.55 -12.10 0.07
C PHE A 535 -6.39 -10.90 -0.87
N SER A 536 -6.45 -11.09 -2.19
CA SER A 536 -6.35 -9.96 -3.14
C SER A 536 -7.52 -8.96 -3.02
N ALA A 537 -8.70 -9.42 -2.61
CA ALA A 537 -9.82 -8.53 -2.31
C ALA A 537 -9.55 -7.70 -1.05
N TRP A 538 -9.02 -8.29 0.02
CA TRP A 538 -8.69 -7.57 1.25
C TRP A 538 -7.51 -6.59 1.10
N PHE A 539 -6.45 -7.00 0.40
CA PHE A 539 -5.30 -6.12 0.07
C PHE A 539 -5.62 -5.08 -1.02
N ALA A 540 -6.89 -4.95 -1.45
CA ALA A 540 -7.36 -4.03 -2.50
C ALA A 540 -6.59 -4.14 -3.84
N GLY A 541 -6.10 -5.33 -4.17
CA GLY A 541 -5.28 -5.60 -5.35
C GLY A 541 -4.38 -6.82 -5.17
N MET A 542 -3.49 -7.05 -6.14
CA MET A 542 -2.48 -8.13 -6.05
C MET A 542 -1.14 -7.56 -5.55
N PRO A 543 -0.74 -7.83 -4.29
CA PRO A 543 0.54 -7.34 -3.76
C PRO A 543 1.73 -8.18 -4.22
N LEU A 544 1.52 -9.46 -4.56
CA LEU A 544 2.59 -10.37 -4.97
C LEU A 544 3.32 -9.82 -6.20
N ARG A 545 4.66 -9.85 -6.16
CA ARG A 545 5.52 -9.47 -7.29
C ARG A 545 6.18 -10.70 -7.90
N HIS A 546 6.31 -10.71 -9.22
CA HIS A 546 7.03 -11.75 -9.94
C HIS A 546 8.54 -11.55 -9.89
N SER A 547 9.28 -12.65 -9.97
CA SER A 547 10.73 -12.73 -10.05
C SER A 547 11.15 -13.96 -10.87
N GLN A 548 12.31 -13.85 -11.50
CA GLN A 548 13.01 -14.96 -12.15
C GLN A 548 14.42 -15.17 -11.55
N MET A 549 14.73 -14.44 -10.48
CA MET A 549 16.00 -14.49 -9.76
C MET A 549 16.14 -15.80 -8.98
N ARG A 550 17.22 -16.55 -9.24
CA ARG A 550 17.71 -17.58 -8.32
C ARG A 550 19.13 -17.22 -7.91
N LEU A 551 19.42 -17.26 -6.62
CA LEU A 551 20.79 -17.17 -6.12
C LEU A 551 21.35 -18.57 -5.89
N ASP A 552 22.54 -18.80 -6.44
CA ASP A 552 23.31 -20.02 -6.29
C ASP A 552 24.67 -19.74 -5.64
N PRO A 553 25.30 -20.75 -5.01
CA PRO A 553 26.66 -20.64 -4.49
C PRO A 553 27.67 -20.16 -5.54
N VAL A 554 28.68 -19.43 -5.10
CA VAL A 554 29.88 -19.16 -5.91
C VAL A 554 30.53 -20.50 -6.30
N LEU A 555 30.83 -20.66 -7.59
CA LEU A 555 31.27 -21.90 -8.25
C LEU A 555 30.21 -23.02 -8.34
N PHE A 556 28.91 -22.73 -8.20
CA PHE A 556 27.85 -23.72 -8.35
C PHE A 556 27.82 -24.33 -9.76
N LYS A 557 27.94 -25.66 -9.84
CA LYS A 557 28.07 -26.49 -11.06
C LYS A 557 29.29 -26.23 -11.96
N ASP A 558 30.15 -25.28 -11.62
CA ASP A 558 31.40 -25.05 -12.34
C ASP A 558 32.31 -26.30 -12.29
N GLN A 559 33.07 -26.54 -13.36
CA GLN A 559 33.98 -27.67 -13.50
C GLN A 559 35.31 -27.44 -12.74
N VAL A 560 35.20 -27.22 -11.44
CA VAL A 560 36.31 -26.99 -10.51
C VAL A 560 36.29 -28.02 -9.38
N SER A 561 37.45 -28.26 -8.78
CA SER A 561 37.58 -29.17 -7.64
C SER A 561 36.58 -28.83 -6.53
N ILE A 562 35.92 -29.87 -6.00
CA ILE A 562 34.95 -29.81 -4.89
C ILE A 562 35.53 -29.03 -3.69
N LEU A 563 36.84 -29.14 -3.44
CA LEU A 563 37.54 -28.43 -2.35
C LEU A 563 37.64 -26.91 -2.55
N ARG A 564 37.37 -26.39 -3.75
CA ARG A 564 37.26 -24.93 -4.01
C ARG A 564 35.86 -24.38 -3.79
N LYS A 565 34.84 -25.24 -3.63
CA LYS A 565 33.44 -24.83 -3.49
C LYS A 565 33.08 -24.68 -2.00
N LYS A 566 32.72 -23.47 -1.57
CA LYS A 566 32.39 -23.18 -0.16
C LYS A 566 31.27 -24.10 0.36
N TYR A 567 30.20 -24.25 -0.42
CA TYR A 567 29.00 -25.04 -0.06
C TYR A 567 28.93 -26.35 -0.87
N HIS A 568 30.02 -27.12 -0.85
CA HIS A 568 30.23 -28.24 -1.78
C HIS A 568 29.19 -29.38 -1.70
N ASP A 569 28.47 -29.54 -0.59
CA ASP A 569 27.43 -30.56 -0.46
C ASP A 569 26.18 -30.28 -1.30
N ILE A 570 25.90 -29.03 -1.66
CA ILE A 570 24.69 -28.64 -2.41
C ILE A 570 24.64 -29.32 -3.80
N GLU A 571 25.81 -29.62 -4.37
CA GLU A 571 25.96 -30.34 -5.64
C GLU A 571 26.05 -31.87 -5.50
N ARG A 572 26.31 -32.39 -4.29
CA ARG A 572 26.32 -33.85 -4.09
C ARG A 572 24.91 -34.40 -4.34
N PRO A 573 24.76 -35.52 -5.08
CA PRO A 573 23.47 -36.15 -5.36
C PRO A 573 22.58 -36.36 -4.12
#